data_AF-A0A933CVH1-F1
#
_entry.id   AF-A0A933CVH1-F1
#
_cell.length_a   1.000
_cell.length_b   1.000
_cell.length_c   1.000
_cell.angle_alpha   90.00
_cell.angle_beta   90.00
_cell.angle_gamma   90.00
#
_symmetry.space_group_name_H-M   'P 1'
#
loop_
_entity.id
_entity.type
_entity.pdbx_description
1 polymer ?
#
loop_
_entity_poly.entity_id
_entity_poly.type
_entity_poly.pdbx_seq_one_letter_code
_entity_poly.pdbx_strand_id
1 'polypeptide(L)'
;MAERTRPARFPRGVADTTGGRAFLRDQAGTLLALDLTSGRILWRTTRPMRPLLAPNARVVAIRVAAQHTLELLTLDASDGRELGVSKPLVLPEWMNVSLEDSAEFKIGVEAEDGMVVLRWDAHARYRGGAAPGAKVLEAARRDGWGEARVDADTLEIKGLVEDSGEAPEPLAQETLSSASPDVLERQDLHNRSFQLLARSTRGVVQMLVRAVDSATGQIIWETVIGETVSRRPKPLRP
;
A
#
# COMPACT_ATOMS: atom_id res chain seq x y z
N MET A 1 27.33 -3.80 10.22
CA MET A 1 25.91 -3.40 10.36
C MET A 1 25.35 -3.36 8.95
N ALA A 2 24.29 -4.12 8.69
CA ALA A 2 23.61 -4.13 7.40
C ALA A 2 22.97 -2.76 7.12
N GLU A 3 23.00 -2.30 5.87
CA GLU A 3 22.36 -1.04 5.48
C GLU A 3 20.88 -1.29 5.23
N ARG A 4 20.03 -0.79 6.13
CA ARG A 4 18.58 -0.87 5.99
C ARG A 4 18.09 0.31 5.18
N THR A 5 17.50 0.01 4.03
CA THR A 5 16.89 1.02 3.17
C THR A 5 15.38 1.00 3.34
N ARG A 6 14.83 2.11 3.80
CA ARG A 6 13.36 2.31 3.84
C ARG A 6 12.86 2.74 2.46
N PRO A 7 11.66 2.33 2.05
CA PRO A 7 11.05 2.82 0.81
C PRO A 7 10.95 4.35 0.83
N ALA A 8 11.30 4.99 -0.29
CA ALA A 8 10.91 6.37 -0.55
C ALA A 8 9.39 6.41 -0.68
N ARG A 9 8.70 6.88 0.36
CA ARG A 9 7.23 6.87 0.39
C ARG A 9 6.66 7.79 -0.69
N PHE A 10 5.48 7.45 -1.18
CA PHE A 10 4.67 8.27 -2.07
C PHE A 10 3.20 8.07 -1.68
N PRO A 11 2.29 9.03 -1.95
CA PRO A 11 0.88 8.83 -1.63
C PRO A 11 0.34 7.54 -2.26
N ARG A 12 -0.22 6.65 -1.44
CA ARG A 12 -0.65 5.28 -1.77
C ARG A 12 0.37 4.44 -2.54
N GLY A 13 1.66 4.66 -2.32
CA GLY A 13 2.70 3.89 -2.98
C GLY A 13 4.13 4.26 -2.59
N VAL A 14 5.04 4.15 -3.56
CA VAL A 14 6.48 4.39 -3.39
C VAL A 14 7.06 5.11 -4.60
N ALA A 15 8.09 5.90 -4.38
CA ALA A 15 8.92 6.48 -5.43
C ALA A 15 10.17 5.61 -5.67
N ASP A 16 10.72 5.65 -6.88
CA ASP A 16 12.04 5.09 -7.13
C ASP A 16 13.12 5.90 -6.40
N THR A 17 14.28 5.27 -6.20
CA THR A 17 15.41 5.88 -5.49
C THR A 17 16.03 7.08 -6.22
N THR A 18 15.68 7.30 -7.50
CA THR A 18 16.16 8.42 -8.31
C THR A 18 15.21 9.62 -8.29
N GLY A 19 14.02 9.48 -7.71
CA GLY A 19 12.96 10.49 -7.74
C GLY A 19 12.35 10.74 -9.12
N GLY A 20 12.55 9.83 -10.08
CA GLY A 20 12.08 9.97 -11.46
C GLY A 20 10.65 9.49 -11.67
N ARG A 21 10.29 8.38 -10.99
CA ARG A 21 8.98 7.74 -11.08
C ARG A 21 8.40 7.46 -9.71
N ALA A 22 7.07 7.40 -9.66
CA ALA A 22 6.34 6.80 -8.55
C ALA A 22 5.43 5.67 -9.03
N PHE A 23 5.27 4.69 -8.16
CA PHE A 23 4.41 3.54 -8.33
C PHE A 23 3.37 3.59 -7.23
N LEU A 24 2.10 3.71 -7.62
CA LEU A 24 1.01 3.93 -6.69
C LEU A 24 -0.24 3.23 -7.18
N ARG A 25 -1.26 3.21 -6.31
CA ARG A 25 -2.54 2.59 -6.64
C ARG A 25 -3.65 3.59 -6.83
N ASP A 26 -4.55 3.30 -7.76
CA ASP A 26 -5.87 3.92 -7.82
C ASP A 26 -6.82 3.32 -6.76
N GLN A 27 -8.07 3.79 -6.72
CA GLN A 27 -9.07 3.32 -5.75
C GLN A 27 -9.46 1.84 -5.95
N ALA A 28 -9.35 1.32 -7.17
CA ALA A 28 -9.60 -0.08 -7.49
C ALA A 28 -8.42 -1.00 -7.12
N GLY A 29 -7.29 -0.41 -6.70
CA GLY A 29 -6.06 -1.12 -6.38
C GLY A 29 -5.15 -1.35 -7.59
N THR A 30 -5.51 -0.82 -8.76
CA THR A 30 -4.69 -0.88 -9.98
C THR A 30 -3.37 -0.18 -9.73
N LEU A 31 -2.26 -0.88 -9.95
CA LEU A 31 -0.93 -0.29 -9.84
C LEU A 31 -0.60 0.47 -11.12
N LEU A 32 -0.09 1.69 -10.99
CA LEU A 32 0.33 2.54 -12.10
C LEU A 32 1.70 3.13 -11.83
N ALA A 33 2.45 3.37 -12.90
CA ALA A 33 3.66 4.19 -12.87
C ALA A 33 3.38 5.60 -13.35
N LEU A 34 3.88 6.57 -12.60
CA LEU A 34 3.75 7.99 -12.83
C LEU A 34 5.13 8.60 -13.01
N ASP A 35 5.34 9.32 -14.10
CA ASP A 35 6.51 10.19 -14.28
C ASP A 35 6.39 11.41 -13.36
N LEU A 36 7.34 11.58 -12.43
CA LEU A 36 7.27 12.64 -11.43
C LEU A 36 7.59 14.03 -11.98
N THR A 37 8.17 14.11 -13.18
CA THR A 37 8.49 15.37 -13.84
C THR A 37 7.27 15.97 -14.52
N SER A 38 6.55 15.18 -15.32
CA SER A 38 5.41 15.64 -16.10
C SER A 38 4.05 15.25 -15.53
N GLY A 39 4.00 14.37 -14.53
CA GLY A 39 2.75 13.79 -14.01
C GLY A 39 2.10 12.80 -14.98
N ARG A 40 2.82 12.30 -15.99
CA ARG A 40 2.22 11.41 -17.00
C ARG A 40 2.21 9.98 -16.50
N ILE A 41 1.10 9.30 -16.73
CA ILE A 41 1.01 7.86 -16.44
C ILE A 41 1.73 7.10 -17.55
N LEU A 42 2.73 6.31 -17.17
CA LEU A 42 3.58 5.56 -18.07
C LEU A 42 2.94 4.22 -18.44
N TRP A 43 2.43 3.50 -17.43
CA TRP A 43 1.76 2.22 -17.59
C TRP A 43 0.79 1.95 -16.44
N ARG A 44 -0.06 0.93 -16.61
CA ARG A 44 -0.98 0.41 -15.60
C ARG A 44 -0.99 -1.12 -15.63
N THR A 45 -1.11 -1.74 -14.46
CA THR A 45 -1.40 -3.18 -14.37
C THR A 45 -2.88 -3.43 -14.60
N THR A 46 -3.25 -4.70 -14.79
CA THR A 46 -4.66 -5.13 -14.90
C THR A 46 -5.18 -5.80 -13.62
N ARG A 47 -4.27 -6.18 -12.71
CA ARG A 47 -4.60 -6.82 -11.43
C ARG A 47 -4.28 -5.87 -10.28
N PRO A 48 -5.08 -5.87 -9.20
CA PRO A 48 -4.78 -5.10 -8.01
C PRO A 48 -3.48 -5.53 -7.36
N MET A 49 -2.59 -4.58 -7.05
CA MET A 49 -1.28 -4.84 -6.45
C MET A 49 -0.83 -3.67 -5.59
N ARG A 50 -0.27 -3.92 -4.39
CA ARG A 50 0.37 -2.89 -3.55
C ARG A 50 1.85 -2.77 -3.90
N PRO A 51 2.34 -1.62 -4.36
CA PRO A 51 3.78 -1.41 -4.47
C PRO A 51 4.38 -1.24 -3.06
N LEU A 52 5.51 -1.90 -2.83
CA LEU A 52 6.19 -1.97 -1.55
C LEU A 52 7.55 -1.26 -1.58
N LEU A 53 8.31 -1.47 -2.66
CA LEU A 53 9.65 -0.90 -2.86
C LEU A 53 9.86 -0.68 -4.36
N ALA A 54 10.76 0.23 -4.73
CA ALA A 54 11.16 0.45 -6.13
C ALA A 54 12.69 0.56 -6.32
N PRO A 55 13.45 -0.52 -6.07
CA PRO A 55 14.90 -0.53 -6.25
C PRO A 55 15.29 -0.77 -7.72
N ASN A 56 16.39 -0.16 -8.18
CA ASN A 56 17.14 -0.59 -9.37
C ASN A 56 16.28 -0.90 -10.62
N ALA A 57 15.44 0.05 -11.06
CA ALA A 57 14.55 -0.12 -12.21
C ALA A 57 13.55 -1.29 -12.10
N ARG A 58 13.24 -1.73 -10.88
CA ARG A 58 12.22 -2.72 -10.57
C ARG A 58 11.22 -2.15 -9.58
N VAL A 59 10.05 -2.77 -9.52
CA VAL A 59 9.04 -2.52 -8.49
C VAL A 59 8.76 -3.82 -7.79
N VAL A 60 9.00 -3.87 -6.48
CA VAL A 60 8.52 -4.97 -5.65
C VAL A 60 7.12 -4.62 -5.18
N ALA A 61 6.18 -5.54 -5.42
CA ALA A 61 4.79 -5.39 -5.04
C ALA A 61 4.27 -6.63 -4.34
N ILE A 62 3.08 -6.54 -3.76
CA ILE A 62 2.29 -7.70 -3.32
C ILE A 62 0.92 -7.72 -3.97
N ARG A 63 0.38 -8.93 -4.14
CA ARG A 63 -1.03 -9.15 -4.49
C ARG A 63 -1.66 -10.21 -3.58
N VAL A 64 -2.99 -10.15 -3.45
CA VAL A 64 -3.76 -11.23 -2.82
C VAL A 64 -4.06 -12.27 -3.90
N ALA A 65 -3.49 -13.46 -3.77
CA ALA A 65 -3.64 -14.55 -4.74
C ALA A 65 -4.89 -15.39 -4.47
N ALA A 66 -5.19 -15.61 -3.19
CA ALA A 66 -6.37 -16.30 -2.70
C ALA A 66 -6.72 -15.76 -1.30
N GLN A 67 -7.79 -16.27 -0.70
CA GLN A 67 -8.12 -15.96 0.69
C GLN A 67 -6.91 -16.31 1.57
N HIS A 68 -6.48 -15.37 2.42
CA HIS A 68 -5.35 -15.53 3.33
C HIS A 68 -3.99 -15.78 2.67
N THR A 69 -3.85 -15.53 1.36
CA THR A 69 -2.62 -15.83 0.63
C THR A 69 -2.06 -14.60 -0.08
N LEU A 70 -0.82 -14.27 0.20
CA LEU A 70 -0.07 -13.20 -0.46
C LEU A 70 0.96 -13.76 -1.42
N GLU A 71 1.23 -13.03 -2.49
CA GLU A 71 2.38 -13.26 -3.37
C GLU A 71 3.18 -11.96 -3.45
N LEU A 72 4.50 -12.07 -3.33
CA LEU A 72 5.41 -11.00 -3.73
C LEU A 72 5.69 -11.11 -5.22
N LEU A 73 5.79 -9.98 -5.89
CA LEU A 73 6.12 -9.91 -7.30
C LEU A 73 7.16 -8.84 -7.55
N THR A 74 7.93 -9.04 -8.61
CA THR A 74 8.80 -8.01 -9.17
C THR A 74 8.28 -7.63 -10.55
N LEU A 75 8.10 -6.33 -10.78
CA LEU A 75 7.76 -5.75 -12.07
C LEU A 75 8.95 -4.96 -12.62
N ASP A 76 9.06 -4.91 -13.94
CA ASP A 76 9.94 -3.95 -14.62
C ASP A 76 9.36 -2.53 -14.45
N ALA A 77 10.17 -1.60 -13.96
CA ALA A 77 9.71 -0.24 -13.69
C ALA A 77 9.35 0.55 -14.95
N SER A 78 9.89 0.16 -16.11
CA SER A 78 9.72 0.90 -17.37
C SER A 78 8.41 0.61 -18.07
N ASP A 79 7.93 -0.63 -18.01
CA ASP A 79 6.74 -1.09 -18.74
C ASP A 79 5.69 -1.81 -17.86
N GLY A 80 6.01 -2.08 -16.60
CA GLY A 80 5.12 -2.77 -15.66
C GLY A 80 5.00 -4.27 -15.87
N ARG A 81 5.85 -4.86 -16.73
CA ARG A 81 5.83 -6.29 -17.02
C ARG A 81 6.28 -7.09 -15.81
N GLU A 82 5.56 -8.17 -15.49
CA GLU A 82 5.93 -9.10 -14.43
C GLU A 82 7.25 -9.81 -14.81
N LEU A 83 8.26 -9.67 -13.93
CA LEU A 83 9.57 -10.30 -14.04
C LEU A 83 9.62 -11.62 -13.27
N GLY A 84 8.85 -11.71 -12.18
CA GLY A 84 8.75 -12.92 -11.37
C GLY A 84 7.70 -12.80 -10.27
N VAL A 85 7.35 -13.95 -9.70
CA VAL A 85 6.44 -14.10 -8.56
C VAL A 85 7.05 -15.05 -7.55
N SER A 86 6.90 -14.75 -6.26
CA SER A 86 7.33 -15.63 -5.18
C SER A 86 6.44 -16.87 -5.09
N LYS A 87 6.85 -17.85 -4.29
CA LYS A 87 5.90 -18.84 -3.79
C LYS A 87 4.82 -18.13 -2.95
N PRO A 88 3.58 -18.67 -2.89
CA PRO A 88 2.54 -18.09 -2.07
C PRO A 88 2.92 -18.10 -0.58
N LEU A 89 2.76 -16.96 0.07
CA LEU A 89 2.83 -16.81 1.52
C LEU A 89 1.43 -17.06 2.08
N VAL A 90 1.23 -18.24 2.66
CA VAL A 90 -0.03 -18.66 3.28
C VAL A 90 -0.06 -18.12 4.71
N LEU A 91 -1.05 -17.28 5.01
CA LEU A 91 -1.27 -16.70 6.32
C LEU A 91 -2.39 -17.44 7.06
N PRO A 92 -2.46 -17.36 8.41
CA PRO A 92 -3.53 -17.96 9.19
C PRO A 92 -4.94 -17.56 8.72
N GLU A 93 -5.86 -18.52 8.67
CA GLU A 93 -7.23 -18.35 8.14
C GLU A 93 -8.09 -17.30 8.88
N TRP A 94 -7.70 -16.91 10.09
CA TRP A 94 -8.42 -15.87 10.82
C TRP A 94 -8.03 -14.45 10.38
N MET A 95 -6.93 -14.29 9.63
CA MET A 95 -6.43 -12.98 9.19
C MET A 95 -7.20 -12.45 7.99
N ASN A 96 -7.72 -11.24 8.08
CA ASN A 96 -8.38 -10.59 6.94
C ASN A 96 -7.35 -9.86 6.06
N VAL A 97 -6.71 -10.62 5.16
CA VAL A 97 -5.64 -10.10 4.30
C VAL A 97 -6.18 -9.08 3.31
N SER A 98 -5.55 -7.90 3.29
CA SER A 98 -5.90 -6.78 2.42
C SER A 98 -4.65 -6.14 1.84
N LEU A 99 -4.80 -5.50 0.69
CA LEU A 99 -3.74 -4.66 0.11
C LEU A 99 -3.69 -3.28 0.79
N GLU A 100 -4.74 -2.86 1.50
CA GLU A 100 -4.77 -1.60 2.25
C GLU A 100 -4.45 -1.84 3.72
N ASP A 101 -3.69 -0.93 4.32
CA ASP A 101 -3.50 -0.93 5.77
C ASP A 101 -4.83 -0.60 6.46
N SER A 102 -5.14 -1.33 7.51
CA SER A 102 -6.33 -1.16 8.32
C SER A 102 -5.99 -1.37 9.80
N ALA A 103 -6.98 -1.18 10.67
CA ALA A 103 -6.84 -1.52 12.08
C ALA A 103 -6.75 -3.05 12.31
N GLU A 104 -7.09 -3.87 11.33
CA GLU A 104 -7.11 -5.34 11.45
C GLU A 104 -5.94 -6.02 10.76
N PHE A 105 -5.27 -5.32 9.86
CA PHE A 105 -4.19 -5.88 9.07
C PHE A 105 -3.33 -4.76 8.52
N LYS A 106 -2.03 -4.83 8.80
CA LYS A 106 -1.02 -3.89 8.30
C LYS A 106 0.13 -4.66 7.71
N ILE A 107 0.73 -4.09 6.65
CA ILE A 107 1.94 -4.61 6.05
C ILE A 107 3.01 -3.53 6.02
N GLY A 108 4.17 -3.87 6.58
CA GLY A 108 5.41 -3.13 6.48
C GLY A 108 6.40 -3.83 5.57
N VAL A 109 7.32 -3.04 5.02
CA VAL A 109 8.40 -3.55 4.18
C VAL A 109 9.68 -2.78 4.42
N GLU A 110 10.80 -3.50 4.50
CA GLU A 110 12.15 -2.95 4.53
C GLU A 110 13.02 -3.69 3.51
N ALA A 111 14.06 -3.03 3.00
CA ALA A 111 15.12 -3.67 2.24
C ALA A 111 16.38 -3.78 3.10
N GLU A 112 16.96 -4.98 3.18
CA GLU A 112 18.16 -5.28 3.98
C GLU A 112 19.04 -6.28 3.20
N ASP A 113 20.25 -5.88 2.81
CA ASP A 113 21.25 -6.75 2.15
C ASP A 113 20.71 -7.57 0.95
N GLY A 114 19.92 -6.95 0.07
CA GLY A 114 19.32 -7.63 -1.09
C GLY A 114 18.08 -8.46 -0.76
N MET A 115 17.64 -8.45 0.50
CA MET A 115 16.39 -9.06 0.95
C MET A 115 15.28 -8.01 1.07
N VAL A 116 14.09 -8.40 0.69
CA VAL A 116 12.83 -7.74 1.06
C VAL A 116 12.33 -8.39 2.33
N VAL A 117 12.26 -7.62 3.41
CA VAL A 117 11.71 -8.05 4.69
C VAL A 117 10.27 -7.57 4.77
N LEU A 118 9.33 -8.47 4.52
CA LEU A 118 7.90 -8.24 4.69
C LEU A 118 7.54 -8.49 6.16
N ARG A 119 6.88 -7.52 6.80
CA ARG A 119 6.33 -7.68 8.15
C ARG A 119 4.84 -7.44 8.12
N TRP A 120 4.07 -8.25 8.84
CA TRP A 120 2.65 -8.01 9.00
C TRP A 120 2.25 -8.10 10.47
N ASP A 121 1.16 -7.39 10.75
CA ASP A 121 0.48 -7.36 12.02
C ASP A 121 -1.01 -7.47 11.75
N ALA A 122 -1.70 -8.34 12.48
CA ALA A 122 -3.08 -8.70 12.23
C ALA A 122 -3.88 -8.82 13.54
N HIS A 123 -5.09 -8.28 13.51
CA HIS A 123 -6.03 -8.31 14.61
C HIS A 123 -7.41 -8.74 14.09
N ALA A 124 -8.00 -9.74 14.74
CA ALA A 124 -9.39 -10.11 14.56
C ALA A 124 -10.18 -9.78 15.82
N ARG A 125 -11.39 -9.25 15.61
CA ARG A 125 -12.38 -8.93 16.65
C ARG A 125 -13.75 -9.43 16.19
N TYR A 126 -14.68 -9.59 17.13
CA TYR A 126 -16.05 -10.00 16.81
C TYR A 126 -16.73 -9.01 15.85
N ARG A 127 -17.39 -9.54 14.81
CA ARG A 127 -18.07 -8.77 13.75
C ARG A 127 -19.57 -9.09 13.61
N GLY A 128 -20.17 -9.81 14.55
CA GLY A 128 -21.61 -10.10 14.50
C GLY A 128 -22.48 -8.91 14.94
N GLY A 129 -23.75 -8.94 14.57
CA GLY A 129 -24.70 -7.83 14.83
C GLY A 129 -25.34 -7.83 16.22
N ALA A 130 -25.27 -8.95 16.96
CA ALA A 130 -25.77 -9.01 18.34
C ALA A 130 -24.62 -8.69 19.31
N ALA A 131 -24.89 -7.95 20.38
CA ALA A 131 -23.90 -7.67 21.41
C ALA A 131 -23.45 -9.01 22.06
N PRO A 132 -22.21 -9.46 21.82
CA PRO A 132 -21.72 -10.72 22.37
C PRO A 132 -21.44 -10.57 23.87
N GLY A 133 -21.55 -11.66 24.62
CA GLY A 133 -21.07 -11.68 26.00
C GLY A 133 -19.53 -11.56 26.06
N ALA A 134 -18.99 -11.12 27.20
CA ALA A 134 -17.54 -10.90 27.38
C ALA A 134 -16.68 -12.14 27.01
N LYS A 135 -17.12 -13.35 27.36
CA LYS A 135 -16.43 -14.59 26.99
C LYS A 135 -16.30 -14.79 25.48
N VAL A 136 -17.32 -14.36 24.72
CA VAL A 136 -17.32 -14.45 23.25
C VAL A 136 -16.40 -13.38 22.66
N LEU A 137 -16.35 -12.18 23.23
CA LEU A 137 -15.40 -11.14 22.83
C LEU A 137 -13.96 -11.59 23.01
N GLU A 138 -13.63 -12.11 24.19
CA GLU A 138 -12.29 -12.63 24.48
C GLU A 138 -11.92 -13.80 23.56
N ALA A 139 -12.84 -14.75 23.35
CA ALA A 139 -12.61 -15.88 22.44
C ALA A 139 -12.49 -15.48 20.95
N ALA A 140 -13.12 -14.37 20.56
CA ALA A 140 -13.05 -13.83 19.20
C ALA A 140 -11.81 -12.96 18.97
N ARG A 141 -11.13 -12.54 20.04
CA ARG A 141 -9.92 -11.75 19.96
C ARG A 141 -8.78 -12.64 19.49
N ARG A 142 -8.23 -12.32 18.31
CA ARG A 142 -6.96 -12.89 17.86
C ARG A 142 -6.03 -11.76 17.46
N ASP A 143 -4.78 -11.90 17.87
CA ASP A 143 -3.69 -11.01 17.55
C ASP A 143 -2.56 -11.90 17.03
N GLY A 144 -1.82 -11.43 16.03
CA GLY A 144 -0.73 -12.19 15.46
C GLY A 144 0.09 -11.35 14.52
N TRP A 145 1.38 -11.64 14.45
CA TRP A 145 2.32 -10.95 13.58
C TRP A 145 3.25 -11.97 12.91
N GLY A 146 3.92 -11.52 11.87
CA GLY A 146 4.95 -12.33 11.25
C GLY A 146 5.91 -11.54 10.39
N GLU A 147 6.97 -12.23 9.98
CA GLU A 147 8.02 -11.73 9.13
C GLU A 147 8.34 -12.76 8.05
N ALA A 148 8.41 -12.31 6.80
CA ALA A 148 8.92 -13.09 5.68
C ALA A 148 10.12 -12.38 5.07
N ARG A 149 11.24 -13.10 4.93
CA ARG A 149 12.44 -12.61 4.24
C ARG A 149 12.50 -13.22 2.86
N VAL A 150 12.44 -12.35 1.85
CA VAL A 150 12.38 -12.75 0.45
C VAL A 150 13.58 -12.18 -0.28
N ASP A 151 14.31 -13.02 -1.00
CA ASP A 151 15.41 -12.57 -1.85
C ASP A 151 14.85 -11.72 -3.01
N ALA A 152 15.35 -10.50 -3.18
CA ALA A 152 14.76 -9.52 -4.11
C ALA A 152 14.95 -9.88 -5.60
N ASP A 153 15.93 -10.74 -5.91
CA ASP A 153 16.26 -11.15 -7.28
C ASP A 153 15.58 -12.45 -7.68
N THR A 154 15.56 -13.42 -6.77
CA THR A 154 15.02 -14.77 -7.02
C THR A 154 13.58 -14.95 -6.53
N LEU A 155 13.10 -14.04 -5.67
CA LEU A 155 11.82 -14.13 -4.97
C LEU A 155 11.66 -15.41 -4.11
N GLU A 156 12.78 -16.01 -3.70
CA GLU A 156 12.79 -17.13 -2.79
C GLU A 156 12.58 -16.68 -1.34
N ILE A 157 11.64 -17.32 -0.63
CA ILE A 157 11.40 -17.07 0.79
C ILE A 157 12.47 -17.81 1.61
N LYS A 158 13.37 -17.07 2.25
CA LYS A 158 14.49 -17.60 3.04
C LYS A 158 14.19 -17.74 4.53
N GLY A 159 13.14 -17.08 5.00
CA GLY A 159 12.71 -17.16 6.39
C GLY A 159 11.26 -16.76 6.52
N LEU A 160 10.52 -17.51 7.33
CA LEU A 160 9.15 -17.22 7.72
C LEU A 160 9.07 -17.40 9.23
N VAL A 161 8.80 -16.31 9.94
CA VAL A 161 8.54 -16.31 11.38
C VAL A 161 7.08 -15.90 11.56
N GLU A 162 6.31 -16.73 12.23
CA GLU A 162 4.96 -16.44 12.66
C GLU A 162 4.90 -16.59 14.17
N ASP A 163 4.36 -15.61 14.86
CA ASP A 163 4.20 -15.68 16.31
C ASP A 163 2.80 -15.20 16.73
N SER A 164 2.29 -15.86 17.76
CA SER A 164 1.03 -15.54 18.43
C SER A 164 1.36 -14.79 19.71
N GLY A 165 1.62 -13.49 19.60
CA GLY A 165 2.09 -12.69 20.74
C GLY A 165 1.93 -11.19 20.52
N GLU A 166 2.39 -10.41 21.50
CA GLU A 166 2.46 -8.96 21.40
C GLU A 166 3.44 -8.58 20.28
N ALA A 167 2.97 -7.80 19.31
CA ALA A 167 3.77 -7.42 18.16
C ALA A 167 5.01 -6.62 18.61
N PRO A 168 6.18 -6.80 17.95
CA PRO A 168 7.29 -5.89 18.14
C PRO A 168 6.84 -4.45 17.84
N GLU A 169 7.48 -3.49 18.50
CA GLU A 169 7.09 -2.07 18.50
C GLU A 169 6.63 -1.63 17.09
N PRO A 170 5.40 -1.10 16.97
CA PRO A 170 4.78 -0.91 15.67
C PRO A 170 5.65 -0.02 14.80
N LEU A 171 5.80 -0.40 13.53
CA LEU A 171 6.45 0.43 12.52
C LEU A 171 5.74 1.79 12.51
N ALA A 172 6.38 2.81 13.10
CA ALA A 172 5.81 4.14 13.18
C ALA A 172 5.42 4.62 11.78
N GLN A 173 4.12 4.77 11.55
CA GLN A 173 3.59 5.40 10.36
C GLN A 173 3.31 6.85 10.73
N GLU A 174 4.19 7.75 10.31
CA GLU A 174 3.91 9.19 10.35
C GLU A 174 2.87 9.51 9.28
N THR A 175 1.59 9.40 9.62
CA THR A 175 0.52 9.98 8.81
C THR A 175 0.55 11.48 9.06
N LEU A 176 1.16 12.22 8.14
CA LEU A 176 1.05 13.67 8.12
C LEU A 176 -0.41 14.04 7.81
N SER A 177 -1.15 14.43 8.84
CA SER A 177 -2.50 14.96 8.69
C SER A 177 -2.44 16.21 7.81
N SER A 178 -3.15 16.19 6.67
CA SER A 178 -3.26 17.37 5.82
C SER A 178 -4.23 18.37 6.48
N ALA A 179 -3.96 19.67 6.33
CA ALA A 179 -4.82 20.74 6.84
C ALA A 179 -5.97 21.10 5.87
N SER A 180 -6.05 20.44 4.70
CA SER A 180 -7.03 20.76 3.66
C SER A 180 -8.03 19.60 3.49
N PRO A 181 -9.34 19.88 3.48
CA PRO A 181 -10.37 18.83 3.48
C PRO A 181 -10.31 17.90 2.25
N ASP A 182 -9.75 18.38 1.14
CA ASP A 182 -9.66 17.62 -0.11
C ASP A 182 -8.36 16.81 -0.25
N VAL A 183 -7.35 17.06 0.60
CA VAL A 183 -6.06 16.38 0.53
C VAL A 183 -6.09 15.17 1.46
N LEU A 184 -6.11 13.99 0.87
CA LEU A 184 -6.15 12.72 1.59
C LEU A 184 -4.78 12.36 2.17
N GLU A 185 -3.73 12.54 1.37
CA GLU A 185 -2.35 12.23 1.74
C GLU A 185 -1.41 13.29 1.17
N ARG A 186 -0.33 13.58 1.89
CA ARG A 186 0.77 14.44 1.43
C ARG A 186 2.09 13.74 1.71
N GLN A 187 3.00 13.82 0.75
CA GLN A 187 4.38 13.37 0.91
C GLN A 187 5.32 14.36 0.22
N ASP A 188 6.35 14.80 0.95
CA ASP A 188 7.39 15.64 0.37
C ASP A 188 8.53 14.74 -0.12
N LEU A 189 9.01 15.02 -1.33
CA LEU A 189 10.17 14.39 -1.95
C LEU A 189 11.00 15.46 -2.63
N HIS A 190 12.23 15.64 -2.16
CA HIS A 190 13.14 16.71 -2.58
C HIS A 190 12.48 18.10 -2.46
N ASN A 191 12.37 18.85 -3.55
CA ASN A 191 11.79 20.19 -3.60
C ASN A 191 10.30 20.20 -4.01
N ARG A 192 9.63 19.04 -4.01
CA ARG A 192 8.23 18.91 -4.40
C ARG A 192 7.39 18.25 -3.31
N SER A 193 6.15 18.72 -3.18
CA SER A 193 5.12 18.14 -2.35
C SER A 193 4.10 17.44 -3.23
N PHE A 194 3.94 16.15 -3.02
CA PHE A 194 2.98 15.31 -3.75
C PHE A 194 1.75 15.09 -2.89
N GLN A 195 0.59 15.43 -3.44
CA GLN A 195 -0.69 15.41 -2.74
C GLN A 195 -1.63 14.45 -3.46
N LEU A 196 -2.26 13.56 -2.70
CA LEU A 196 -3.39 12.77 -3.16
C LEU A 196 -4.67 13.49 -2.79
N LEU A 197 -5.54 13.72 -3.76
CA LEU A 197 -6.81 14.40 -3.58
C LEU A 197 -7.97 13.54 -4.05
N ALA A 198 -9.13 13.72 -3.42
CA ALA A 198 -10.41 13.24 -3.93
C ALA A 198 -11.29 14.43 -4.33
N ARG A 199 -11.73 14.48 -5.59
CA ARG A 199 -12.64 15.51 -6.10
C ARG A 199 -13.95 14.88 -6.55
N SER A 200 -15.07 15.34 -6.02
CA SER A 200 -16.39 14.89 -6.47
C SER A 200 -16.94 15.85 -7.53
N THR A 201 -17.26 15.33 -8.72
CA THR A 201 -17.88 16.10 -9.81
C THR A 201 -19.05 15.30 -10.39
N ARG A 202 -20.27 15.85 -10.32
CA ARG A 202 -21.50 15.24 -10.89
C ARG A 202 -21.73 13.77 -10.48
N GLY A 203 -21.40 13.42 -9.23
CA GLY A 203 -21.58 12.06 -8.71
C GLY A 203 -20.45 11.09 -9.08
N VAL A 204 -19.37 11.56 -9.70
CA VAL A 204 -18.13 10.80 -9.90
C VAL A 204 -17.09 11.34 -8.93
N VAL A 205 -16.46 10.44 -8.17
CA VAL A 205 -15.28 10.75 -7.34
C VAL A 205 -14.05 10.46 -8.17
N GLN A 206 -13.28 11.50 -8.46
CA GLN A 206 -11.98 11.39 -9.11
C GLN A 206 -10.89 11.41 -8.04
N MET A 207 -9.94 10.48 -8.16
CA MET A 207 -8.71 10.47 -7.39
C MET A 207 -7.61 11.11 -8.23
N LEU A 208 -6.91 12.09 -7.67
CA LEU A 208 -5.88 12.84 -8.39
C LEU A 208 -4.59 12.88 -7.59
N VAL A 209 -3.46 12.84 -8.28
CA VAL A 209 -2.18 13.22 -7.71
C VAL A 209 -1.81 14.60 -8.23
N ARG A 210 -1.33 15.45 -7.34
CA ARG A 210 -0.86 16.80 -7.64
C ARG A 210 0.57 16.95 -7.16
N ALA A 211 1.44 17.48 -8.02
CA ALA A 211 2.75 17.97 -7.61
C ALA A 211 2.70 19.48 -7.40
N VAL A 212 3.26 19.90 -6.28
CA VAL A 212 3.37 21.30 -5.88
C VAL A 212 4.83 21.60 -5.58
N ASP A 213 5.32 22.75 -6.02
CA ASP A 213 6.63 23.24 -5.61
C ASP A 213 6.61 23.54 -4.10
N SER A 214 7.49 22.90 -3.33
CA SER A 214 7.43 22.98 -1.86
C SER A 214 7.77 24.37 -1.31
N ALA A 215 8.51 25.19 -2.06
CA ALA A 215 8.92 26.52 -1.62
C ALA A 215 7.83 27.57 -1.89
N THR A 216 7.18 27.48 -3.04
CA THR A 216 6.23 28.50 -3.52
C THR A 216 4.77 28.09 -3.35
N GLY A 217 4.48 26.81 -3.18
CA GLY A 217 3.12 26.28 -3.21
C GLY A 217 2.50 26.26 -4.61
N GLN A 218 3.26 26.56 -5.66
CA GLN A 218 2.77 26.56 -7.04
C GLN A 218 2.48 25.14 -7.52
N ILE A 219 1.31 24.93 -8.14
CA ILE A 219 0.98 23.66 -8.79
C ILE A 219 1.85 23.49 -10.02
N ILE A 220 2.60 22.39 -10.07
CA ILE A 220 3.43 22.00 -11.20
C ILE A 220 2.60 21.20 -12.20
N TRP A 221 1.92 20.16 -11.72
CA TRP A 221 1.02 19.32 -12.51
C TRP A 221 -0.06 18.67 -11.63
N GLU A 222 -1.15 18.22 -12.27
CA GLU A 222 -2.23 17.45 -11.66
C GLU A 222 -2.66 16.34 -12.62
N THR A 223 -2.85 15.13 -12.10
CA THR A 223 -3.17 13.93 -12.89
C THR A 223 -4.26 13.12 -12.23
N VAL A 224 -5.33 12.84 -12.98
CA VAL A 224 -6.38 11.90 -12.57
C VAL A 224 -5.82 10.48 -12.65
N ILE A 225 -5.77 9.79 -11.51
CA ILE A 225 -5.26 8.42 -11.41
C ILE A 225 -6.37 7.37 -11.35
N GLY A 226 -7.60 7.77 -11.02
CA GLY A 226 -8.75 6.88 -11.04
C GLY A 226 -10.07 7.63 -10.90
N GLU A 227 -11.14 6.99 -11.32
CA GLU A 227 -12.51 7.51 -11.20
C GLU A 227 -13.42 6.42 -10.66
N THR A 228 -14.30 6.76 -9.74
CA THR A 228 -15.33 5.86 -9.23
C THR A 228 -16.66 6.60 -9.20
N VAL A 229 -17.71 5.95 -9.72
CA VAL A 229 -19.07 6.48 -9.62
C VAL A 229 -19.49 6.39 -8.16
N SER A 230 -19.79 7.54 -7.54
CA SER A 230 -20.35 7.61 -6.20
C SER A 230 -21.74 6.97 -6.25
N ARG A 231 -21.85 5.74 -5.74
CA ARG A 231 -23.16 5.15 -5.49
C ARG A 231 -23.76 5.88 -4.30
N ARG A 232 -24.58 6.89 -4.59
CA ARG A 232 -25.41 7.51 -3.55
C ARG A 232 -26.21 6.38 -2.87
N PRO A 233 -26.11 6.22 -1.54
CA PRO A 233 -26.88 5.19 -0.86
C PRO A 233 -28.35 5.37 -1.22
N LYS A 234 -29.01 4.27 -1.60
CA LYS A 234 -30.42 4.29 -1.95
C LYS A 234 -31.17 4.81 -0.71
N PRO A 235 -32.03 5.85 -0.83
CA PRO A 235 -32.75 6.36 0.32
C PRO A 235 -33.51 5.20 0.98
N LEU A 236 -33.39 5.10 2.31
CA LEU A 236 -34.15 4.13 3.09
C LEU A 236 -35.63 4.36 2.76
N ARG A 237 -36.31 3.31 2.30
CA ARG A 237 -37.76 3.40 2.12
C ARG A 237 -38.38 3.53 3.51
N PRO A 238 -39.26 4.53 3.74
CA PRO A 238 -39.97 4.69 5.00
C PRO A 238 -40.90 3.49 5.27
#